data_AF-A0A838QS87-F1
#
_entry.id   AF-A0A838QS87-F1
#
_cell.length_a   1.000
_cell.length_b   1.000
_cell.length_c   1.000
_cell.angle_alpha   90.00
_cell.angle_beta   90.00
_cell.angle_gamma   90.00
#
_symmetry.space_group_name_H-M   'P 1'
#
loop_
_entity.id
_entity.type
_entity.pdbx_description
1 polymer ?
#
loop_
_entity_poly.entity_id
_entity_poly.type
_entity_poly.pdbx_seq_one_letter_code
_entity_poly.pdbx_strand_id
1 'polypeptide(L)'
;MNSVVEEADLNFSHFHCCGDEDLYPFGCPDCDHLMVFCYECDTLYHDLKNLALHSRDINCFVPTKPIFSCCNCGKEFEYFFIRDGLYKVPLAKWLAAGFGNLLEGSGRA
;
A
#
# COMPACT_ATOMS: atom_id res chain seq x y z
N MET A 1 7.62 -11.55 17.95
CA MET A 1 7.57 -10.11 17.58
C MET A 1 6.82 -10.01 16.27
N ASN A 2 5.55 -9.60 16.30
CA ASN A 2 4.72 -9.45 15.10
C ASN A 2 4.83 -7.99 14.66
N SER A 3 5.96 -7.61 14.06
CA SER A 3 6.11 -6.27 13.48
C SER A 3 5.22 -6.18 12.24
N VAL A 4 4.48 -5.09 12.10
CA VAL A 4 3.82 -4.72 10.84
C VAL A 4 4.76 -3.85 10.02
N VAL A 5 4.53 -3.76 8.72
CA VAL A 5 5.24 -2.82 7.85
C VAL A 5 4.62 -1.43 8.06
N GLU A 6 5.45 -0.48 8.41
CA GLU A 6 5.10 0.93 8.53
C GLU A 6 5.68 1.74 7.37
N GLU A 7 5.26 2.98 7.26
CA GLU A 7 5.79 3.92 6.27
C GLU A 7 7.31 4.05 6.37
N ALA A 8 7.83 4.21 7.59
CA ALA A 8 9.26 4.36 7.85
C ALA A 8 10.09 3.12 7.45
N ASP A 9 9.45 1.98 7.22
CA ASP A 9 10.12 0.78 6.72
C ASP A 9 10.25 0.78 5.20
N LEU A 10 9.51 1.60 4.46
CA LEU A 10 9.52 1.61 2.99
C LEU A 10 10.70 2.43 2.46
N ASN A 11 11.34 1.94 1.41
CA ASN A 11 12.34 2.70 0.67
C ASN A 11 11.66 3.60 -0.36
N PHE A 12 11.61 4.90 -0.04
CA PHE A 12 10.93 5.94 -0.81
C PHE A 12 11.49 6.10 -2.23
N SER A 13 12.74 5.71 -2.48
CA SER A 13 13.34 5.79 -3.82
C SER A 13 12.65 4.89 -4.87
N HIS A 14 11.76 3.98 -4.45
CA HIS A 14 10.96 3.17 -5.36
C HIS A 14 9.60 3.79 -5.71
N PHE A 15 9.14 4.75 -4.92
CA PHE A 15 7.81 5.34 -5.04
C PHE A 15 7.95 6.79 -5.51
N HIS A 16 7.57 7.04 -6.77
CA HIS A 16 7.69 8.36 -7.39
C HIS A 16 6.32 8.84 -7.88
N CYS A 17 5.50 9.38 -6.99
CA CYS A 17 4.18 9.90 -7.36
C CYS A 17 4.03 11.42 -7.20
N CYS A 18 4.64 12.02 -6.17
CA CYS A 18 4.49 13.45 -5.88
C CYS A 18 5.78 14.14 -5.40
N GLY A 19 6.80 13.38 -4.97
CA GLY A 19 8.06 13.92 -4.44
C GLY A 19 8.00 14.33 -2.97
N ASP A 20 6.83 14.22 -2.35
CA ASP A 20 6.61 14.32 -0.90
C ASP A 20 5.68 13.15 -0.53
N GLU A 21 6.17 11.94 -0.80
CA GLU A 21 5.40 10.73 -0.62
C GLU A 21 5.02 10.54 0.85
N ASP A 22 3.77 10.14 1.07
CA ASP A 22 3.17 9.88 2.37
C ASP A 22 2.53 8.49 2.28
N LEU A 23 3.31 7.44 2.57
CA LEU A 23 3.05 6.08 2.11
C LEU A 23 2.39 5.20 3.16
N TYR A 24 1.30 4.56 2.76
CA TYR A 24 0.59 3.58 3.57
C TYR A 24 0.69 2.19 2.94
N PRO A 25 1.58 1.29 3.44
CA PRO A 25 1.60 -0.11 3.03
C PRO A 25 0.44 -0.88 3.66
N PHE A 26 -0.29 -1.64 2.84
CA PHE A 26 -1.48 -2.38 3.28
C PHE A 26 -1.74 -3.63 2.44
N GLY A 27 -2.63 -4.49 2.95
CA GLY A 27 -3.02 -5.73 2.29
C GLY A 27 -4.52 -5.90 2.24
N CYS A 28 -5.03 -6.44 1.13
CA CYS A 28 -6.42 -6.86 1.05
C CYS A 28 -6.68 -8.02 2.04
N PRO A 29 -7.69 -7.93 2.92
CA PRO A 29 -7.94 -8.98 3.90
C PRO A 29 -8.55 -10.24 3.28
N ASP A 30 -9.13 -10.15 2.08
CA ASP A 30 -9.84 -11.27 1.45
C ASP A 30 -8.93 -12.10 0.53
N CYS A 31 -7.90 -11.47 -0.07
CA CYS A 31 -7.01 -12.14 -1.03
C CYS A 31 -5.52 -11.93 -0.78
N ASP A 32 -5.18 -11.26 0.33
CA ASP A 32 -3.80 -11.00 0.74
C ASP A 32 -2.95 -10.16 -0.22
N HIS A 33 -3.56 -9.60 -1.26
CA HIS A 33 -2.88 -8.75 -2.24
C HIS A 33 -2.31 -7.49 -1.59
N LEU A 34 -1.02 -7.26 -1.78
CA LEU A 34 -0.26 -6.19 -1.15
C LEU A 34 -0.21 -4.96 -2.05
N MET A 35 -0.42 -3.78 -1.46
CA MET A 35 -0.53 -2.50 -2.16
C MET A 35 0.10 -1.41 -1.30
N VAL A 36 0.41 -0.27 -1.92
CA VAL A 36 0.85 0.94 -1.22
C VAL A 36 -0.01 2.10 -1.69
N PHE A 37 -0.53 2.87 -0.75
CA PHE A 37 -1.32 4.07 -1.04
C PHE A 37 -0.56 5.31 -0.59
N CYS A 38 -0.41 6.29 -1.47
CA CYS A 38 0.10 7.61 -1.11
C CYS A 38 -1.07 8.54 -0.77
N TYR A 39 -1.18 8.95 0.50
CA TYR A 39 -2.28 9.79 0.97
C TYR A 39 -2.09 11.29 0.71
N GLU A 40 -0.90 11.73 0.30
CA GLU A 40 -0.66 13.12 -0.12
C GLU A 40 -1.24 13.42 -1.51
N CYS A 41 -1.20 12.46 -2.44
CA CYS A 41 -1.60 12.69 -3.83
C CYS A 41 -2.58 11.66 -4.40
N ASP A 42 -3.21 10.87 -3.53
CA ASP A 42 -4.17 9.84 -3.88
C ASP A 42 -3.65 8.91 -4.98
N THR A 43 -2.42 8.40 -4.81
CA THR A 43 -1.83 7.44 -5.76
C THR A 43 -1.85 6.05 -5.15
N LEU A 44 -2.47 5.09 -5.85
CA LEU A 44 -2.50 3.68 -5.46
C LEU A 44 -1.51 2.89 -6.32
N TYR A 45 -0.46 2.37 -5.69
CA TYR A 45 0.42 1.35 -6.24
C TYR A 45 -0.24 -0.02 -6.04
N HIS A 46 -1.02 -0.42 -7.05
CA HIS A 46 -1.82 -1.63 -7.01
C HIS A 46 -1.04 -2.88 -7.42
N ASP A 47 0.16 -2.75 -8.00
CA ASP A 47 1.06 -3.88 -8.29
C ASP A 47 2.48 -3.57 -7.82
N LEU A 48 2.87 -4.15 -6.69
CA LEU A 48 4.21 -3.95 -6.12
C LEU A 48 5.34 -4.62 -6.91
N LYS A 49 5.02 -5.47 -7.90
CA LYS A 49 6.03 -6.00 -8.84
C LYS A 49 6.34 -5.01 -9.95
N ASN A 50 5.45 -4.05 -10.20
CA ASN A 50 5.61 -3.04 -11.23
C ASN A 50 5.02 -1.69 -10.77
N LEU A 51 5.83 -0.89 -10.07
CA LEU A 51 5.41 0.38 -9.50
C LEU A 51 5.10 1.48 -10.53
N ALA A 52 5.45 1.26 -11.80
CA ALA A 52 4.98 2.11 -12.90
C ALA A 52 3.47 1.94 -13.15
N LEU A 53 2.89 0.82 -12.71
CA LEU A 53 1.44 0.60 -12.68
C LEU A 53 0.87 1.13 -11.38
N HIS A 54 0.55 2.41 -11.39
CA HIS A 54 -0.20 3.07 -10.34
C HIS A 54 -1.39 3.83 -10.92
N SER A 55 -2.39 4.10 -10.09
CA SER A 55 -3.62 4.76 -10.49
C SER A 55 -4.03 5.83 -9.48
N ARG A 56 -4.71 6.87 -9.98
CA ARG A 56 -5.39 7.88 -9.16
C ARG A 56 -6.92 7.82 -9.28
N ASP A 57 -7.43 6.68 -9.76
CA ASP A 57 -8.88 6.44 -9.84
C ASP A 57 -9.41 6.03 -8.46
N ILE A 58 -9.48 7.01 -7.58
CA ILE A 58 -9.78 6.84 -6.16
C ILE A 58 -10.85 7.85 -5.77
N ASN A 59 -11.86 7.41 -5.04
CA ASN A 59 -12.96 8.26 -4.61
C ASN A 59 -12.58 9.04 -3.35
N CYS A 60 -12.23 10.31 -3.53
CA CYS A 60 -11.89 11.25 -2.45
C CYS A 60 -12.98 12.31 -2.20
N PHE A 61 -14.18 12.11 -2.74
CA PHE A 61 -15.24 13.13 -2.72
C PHE A 61 -16.53 12.67 -2.05
N VAL A 62 -16.81 11.37 -2.05
CA VAL A 62 -18.09 10.81 -1.61
C VAL A 62 -17.88 9.82 -0.47
N PRO A 63 -18.02 10.24 0.81
CA PRO A 63 -17.80 9.40 1.99
C PRO A 63 -18.73 8.19 2.12
N THR A 64 -19.86 8.19 1.40
CA THR A 64 -20.85 7.10 1.40
C THR A 64 -20.55 6.00 0.38
N LYS A 65 -19.49 6.16 -0.42
CA LYS A 65 -19.05 5.17 -1.42
C LYS A 65 -17.68 4.62 -1.04
N PRO A 66 -17.34 3.40 -1.50
CA PRO A 66 -15.98 2.87 -1.37
C PRO A 66 -14.94 3.85 -1.92
N ILE A 67 -13.74 3.84 -1.34
CA ILE A 67 -12.61 4.63 -1.84
C ILE A 67 -12.06 4.01 -3.14
N PHE A 68 -11.91 2.70 -3.18
CA PHE A 68 -11.55 1.91 -4.36
C PHE A 68 -11.92 0.44 -4.14
N SER A 69 -11.70 -0.39 -5.17
CA SER A 69 -11.82 -1.85 -5.10
C SER A 69 -10.46 -2.52 -5.31
N CYS A 70 -10.20 -3.61 -4.60
CA CYS A 70 -8.98 -4.41 -4.79
C CYS A 70 -8.85 -4.87 -6.24
N CYS A 71 -7.72 -4.57 -6.89
CA CYS A 71 -7.47 -4.96 -8.28
C CYS A 71 -7.42 -6.48 -8.50
N ASN A 72 -7.16 -7.26 -7.46
CA ASN A 72 -7.03 -8.72 -7.54
C ASN A 72 -8.36 -9.47 -7.30
N CYS A 73 -9.15 -9.06 -6.31
CA CYS A 73 -10.38 -9.79 -5.92
C CYS A 73 -11.67 -8.97 -5.96
N GLY A 74 -11.59 -7.65 -6.22
CA GLY A 74 -12.76 -6.78 -6.26
C GLY A 74 -13.32 -6.37 -4.90
N LYS A 75 -12.71 -6.75 -3.77
CA LYS A 75 -13.13 -6.28 -2.44
C LYS A 75 -13.12 -4.76 -2.38
N GLU A 76 -14.25 -4.16 -2.00
CA GLU A 76 -14.39 -2.74 -1.76
C GLU A 76 -13.71 -2.33 -0.44
N PHE A 77 -13.00 -1.21 -0.46
CA PHE A 77 -12.44 -0.57 0.74
C PHE A 77 -13.29 0.63 1.12
N GLU A 78 -13.56 0.80 2.42
CA GLU A 78 -14.29 1.94 2.95
C GLU A 78 -13.53 3.26 2.76
N TYR A 79 -14.28 4.37 2.73
CA TYR A 79 -13.71 5.70 2.49
C TYR A 79 -12.53 6.07 3.41
N PHE A 80 -12.55 5.61 4.67
CA PHE A 80 -11.53 5.90 5.67
C PHE A 80 -10.65 4.68 6.03
N PHE A 81 -10.36 3.81 5.08
CA PHE A 81 -9.69 2.51 5.31
C PHE A 81 -8.36 2.56 6.08
N ILE A 82 -7.63 3.68 6.02
CA ILE A 82 -6.32 3.86 6.64
C ILE A 82 -6.40 3.92 8.18
N ARG A 83 -7.51 4.44 8.72
CA ARG A 83 -7.60 4.91 10.13
C ARG A 83 -7.57 3.80 11.18
N ASP A 84 -8.06 2.61 10.84
CA ASP A 84 -8.27 1.56 11.83
C ASP A 84 -7.12 0.54 11.90
N GLY A 85 -6.07 0.71 11.09
CA GLY A 85 -4.94 -0.21 11.03
C GLY A 85 -5.33 -1.65 10.62
N LEU A 86 -6.59 -1.87 10.23
CA LEU A 86 -7.17 -3.17 9.92
C LEU A 86 -6.43 -3.87 8.78
N TYR A 87 -5.89 -3.08 7.84
CA TYR A 87 -5.22 -3.56 6.64
C TYR A 87 -3.70 -3.59 6.76
N LYS A 88 -3.16 -3.34 7.97
CA LYS A 88 -1.72 -3.42 8.21
C LYS A 88 -1.21 -4.83 7.93
N VAL A 89 -0.04 -4.89 7.32
CA VAL A 89 0.55 -6.14 6.84
C VAL A 89 1.71 -6.52 7.77
N PRO A 90 1.75 -7.76 8.30
CA PRO A 90 2.91 -8.24 9.02
C PRO A 90 4.16 -8.25 8.12
N LEU A 91 5.31 -7.83 8.67
CA LEU A 91 6.60 -7.84 7.97
C LEU A 91 6.92 -9.22 7.38
N ALA A 92 6.65 -10.29 8.12
CA ALA A 92 6.85 -11.66 7.65
C ALA A 92 6.08 -11.97 6.36
N LYS A 93 4.85 -11.45 6.22
CA LYS A 93 4.01 -11.63 5.02
C LYS A 93 4.55 -10.83 3.84
N TRP A 94 5.01 -9.61 4.10
CA TRP A 94 5.66 -8.76 3.09
C TRP A 94 6.92 -9.41 2.51
N LEU A 95 7.78 -9.93 3.39
CA LEU A 95 9.00 -10.64 3.00
C LEU A 95 8.68 -11.95 2.26
N ALA A 96 7.71 -12.73 2.75
CA ALA A 96 7.29 -13.97 2.10
C ALA A 96 6.71 -13.73 0.68
N ALA A 97 6.12 -12.56 0.43
CA ALA A 97 5.65 -12.15 -0.89
C ALA A 97 6.78 -11.69 -1.84
N GLY A 98 8.03 -11.59 -1.34
CA GLY A 98 9.20 -11.22 -2.13
C GLY A 98 9.44 -9.72 -2.25
N PHE A 99 8.73 -8.88 -1.49
CA PHE A 99 8.84 -7.42 -1.56
C PHE A 99 9.86 -6.82 -0.59
N GLY A 100 10.79 -7.64 -0.09
CA GLY A 100 11.84 -7.19 0.82
C GLY A 100 12.73 -6.10 0.21
N ASN A 101 12.86 -6.07 -1.12
CA ASN A 101 13.62 -5.03 -1.84
C ASN A 101 12.98 -3.64 -1.79
N LEU A 102 11.70 -3.53 -1.39
CA LEU A 102 10.98 -2.26 -1.24
C LEU A 102 11.14 -1.66 0.16
N LEU A 103 11.92 -2.28 1.04
CA LEU A 103 12.13 -1.82 2.40
C LEU A 103 13.45 -1.04 2.55
N GLU A 104 13.52 -0.12 3.50
CA GLU A 104 14.77 0.52 3.89
C GLU A 104 15.78 -0.52 4.37
N GLY A 105 17.05 -0.37 3.96
CA GLY A 105 18.13 -1.27 4.39
C GLY A 105 18.23 -2.61 3.66
N SER A 106 17.36 -2.94 2.70
CA SER A 106 17.51 -4.14 1.85
C SER A 106 18.68 -4.08 0.85
N GLY A 107 19.42 -2.97 0.84
CA GLY A 107 20.64 -2.74 0.05
C GLY A 107 21.97 -2.89 0.77
N ARG A 108 22.01 -3.43 2.00
CA ARG A 108 23.28 -3.77 2.67
C ARG A 108 23.62 -5.25 2.50
N ALA A 109 24.21 -5.57 1.35
CA ALA A 109 25.11 -6.70 1.17
C ALA A 109 26.55 -6.19 1.19
#